data_AF-A0AAX2AE17-F1
#
_entry.id   AF-A0AAX2AE17-F1
#
_cell.length_a   1.000
_cell.length_b   1.000
_cell.length_c   1.000
_cell.angle_alpha   90.00
_cell.angle_beta   90.00
_cell.angle_gamma   90.00
#
_symmetry.space_group_name_H-M   'P 1'
#
loop_
_entity.id
_entity.type
_entity.pdbx_description
1 polymer ?
#
loop_
_entity_poly.entity_id
_entity_poly.type
_entity_poly.pdbx_seq_one_letter_code
_entity_poly.pdbx_strand_id
1 'polypeptide(L)'
;MSNHCPYCQKKISISKVFCSRECKDNYFQMVAIQIPKPFIKRIFVFCDKEQREKEITEFAQRHGWKENLIRNKIEKLKEEYGY
;
A
#
# COMPACT_ATOMS: atom_id res chain seq x y z
N MET A 1 21.49 -5.44 18.66
CA MET A 1 20.68 -4.73 17.64
C MET A 1 19.89 -5.78 16.86
N SER A 2 18.57 -5.69 16.86
CA SER A 2 17.70 -6.64 16.16
C SER A 2 17.29 -6.03 14.83
N ASN A 3 17.75 -6.59 13.71
CA ASN A 3 17.23 -6.19 12.40
C ASN A 3 15.84 -6.79 12.25
N HIS A 4 14.90 -5.97 11.80
CA HIS A 4 13.54 -6.38 11.49
C HIS A 4 13.29 -6.16 10.01
N CYS A 5 12.50 -7.04 9.39
CA CYS A 5 12.13 -6.91 8.00
C CYS A 5 11.29 -5.63 7.81
N PRO A 6 11.66 -4.71 6.88
CA PRO A 6 10.90 -3.49 6.63
C PRO A 6 9.43 -3.72 6.24
N TYR A 7 9.15 -4.85 5.59
CA TYR A 7 7.79 -5.25 5.19
C TYR A 7 6.95 -5.83 6.33
N CYS A 8 7.33 -6.99 6.88
CA CYS A 8 6.51 -7.72 7.86
C CYS A 8 6.94 -7.55 9.32
N GLN A 9 7.96 -6.73 9.59
CA GLN A 9 8.51 -6.48 10.93
C GLN A 9 9.05 -7.73 11.66
N LYS A 10 9.16 -8.88 10.98
CA LYS A 10 9.75 -10.09 11.56
C LYS A 10 11.24 -9.88 11.83
N LYS A 11 11.71 -10.36 12.98
CA LYS A 11 13.14 -10.36 13.32
C LYS A 11 13.93 -11.19 12.30
N ILE A 12 15.02 -10.62 11.79
CA ILE A 12 15.91 -11.22 10.79
C ILE A 12 17.36 -11.17 11.28
N SER A 13 18.20 -12.03 10.70
CA SER A 13 19.64 -12.01 10.95
C SER A 13 20.24 -10.68 10.49
N ILE A 14 21.32 -10.23 11.13
CA ILE A 14 21.97 -8.95 10.81
C ILE A 14 22.40 -8.88 9.34
N SER A 15 22.80 -10.02 8.77
CA SER A 15 23.19 -10.16 7.36
C SER A 15 22.04 -10.06 6.35
N LYS A 16 20.77 -10.09 6.78
CA LYS A 16 19.60 -10.06 5.90
C LYS A 16 18.84 -8.75 6.06
N VAL A 17 18.34 -8.23 4.94
CA VAL A 17 17.50 -7.02 4.89
C VAL A 17 16.00 -7.35 4.82
N PHE A 18 15.63 -8.46 4.16
CA PHE A 18 14.25 -8.92 4.04
C PHE A 18 14.11 -10.39 4.47
N CYS A 19 12.93 -10.77 4.95
CA CYS A 19 12.61 -12.15 5.32
C CYS A 19 12.58 -13.12 4.13
N SER A 20 12.02 -12.68 3.02
CA SER A 20 11.83 -13.48 1.81
C SER A 20 11.88 -12.57 0.58
N ARG A 21 11.99 -13.18 -0.60
CA ARG A 21 11.89 -12.45 -1.88
C ARG A 21 10.54 -11.76 -2.03
N GLU A 22 9.48 -12.39 -1.56
CA GLU A 22 8.14 -11.79 -1.54
C GLU A 22 8.07 -10.54 -0.64
N CYS A 23 8.69 -10.57 0.56
CA CYS A 23 8.79 -9.40 1.44
C CYS A 23 9.51 -8.23 0.74
N LYS A 24 10.54 -8.54 -0.05
CA LYS A 24 11.29 -7.56 -0.85
C LYS A 24 10.41 -6.96 -1.94
N ASP A 25 9.78 -7.80 -2.76
CA ASP A 25 8.99 -7.36 -3.92
C ASP A 25 7.76 -6.56 -3.46
N ASN A 26 7.06 -6.99 -2.41
CA ASN A 26 5.93 -6.25 -1.85
C ASN A 26 6.36 -4.90 -1.25
N TYR A 27 7.54 -4.82 -0.63
CA TYR A 27 8.08 -3.55 -0.12
C TYR A 27 8.37 -2.58 -1.26
N PHE A 28 9.08 -3.01 -2.30
CA PHE A 28 9.36 -2.16 -3.45
C PHE A 28 8.08 -1.74 -4.19
N GLN A 29 7.09 -2.63 -4.31
CA GLN A 29 5.78 -2.27 -4.85
C GLN A 29 5.10 -1.19 -3.98
N MET A 30 5.06 -1.33 -2.65
CA MET A 30 4.47 -0.30 -1.77
C MET A 30 5.18 1.05 -1.81
N VAL A 31 6.49 1.07 -2.06
CA VAL A 31 7.27 2.30 -2.23
C VAL A 31 7.02 2.92 -3.61
N ALA A 32 6.90 2.09 -4.65
CA ALA A 32 6.64 2.54 -6.01
C ALA A 32 5.21 3.04 -6.24
N ILE A 33 4.23 2.53 -5.48
CA ILE A 33 2.83 2.98 -5.54
C ILE A 33 2.76 4.45 -5.09
N GLN A 34 2.55 5.33 -6.07
CA GLN A 34 2.22 6.73 -5.85
C GLN A 34 0.73 6.93 -6.12
N ILE A 35 -0.01 7.28 -5.08
CA ILE A 35 -1.44 7.58 -5.19
C ILE A 35 -1.61 9.09 -5.13
N PRO A 36 -2.17 9.73 -6.16
CA PRO A 36 -2.40 11.17 -6.17
C PRO A 36 -3.35 11.60 -5.04
N LYS A 37 -3.03 12.69 -4.34
CA LYS A 37 -3.95 13.29 -3.35
C LYS A 37 -5.35 13.56 -3.89
N PRO A 38 -5.53 14.06 -5.14
CA PRO A 38 -6.86 14.26 -5.71
C PRO A 38 -7.67 12.97 -5.83
N PHE A 39 -7.01 11.82 -6.06
CA PHE A 39 -7.67 10.53 -6.12
C PHE A 39 -8.24 10.15 -4.75
N ILE A 40 -7.43 10.25 -3.69
CA ILE A 40 -7.88 10.02 -2.29
C ILE A 40 -9.06 10.93 -1.95
N LYS A 41 -8.95 12.24 -2.23
CA LYS A 41 -10.06 13.17 -1.98
C LYS A 41 -11.32 12.78 -2.75
N ARG A 42 -11.20 12.37 -4.02
CA ARG A 42 -12.34 11.93 -4.84
C ARG A 42 -13.05 10.73 -4.22
N ILE A 43 -12.31 9.66 -3.92
CA ILE A 43 -12.90 8.41 -3.43
C ILE A 43 -13.47 8.53 -2.00
N PHE A 44 -12.95 9.44 -1.18
CA PHE A 44 -13.42 9.63 0.19
C PHE A 44 -14.53 10.67 0.34
N VAL A 45 -14.52 11.74 -0.46
CA VAL A 45 -15.49 12.85 -0.36
C VAL A 45 -16.67 12.67 -1.30
N PHE A 46 -16.47 12.11 -2.50
CA PHE A 46 -17.49 12.10 -3.56
C PHE A 46 -18.05 10.71 -3.86
N CYS A 47 -17.40 9.64 -3.42
CA CYS A 47 -17.82 8.27 -3.70
C CYS A 47 -18.39 7.57 -2.46
N ASP A 48 -19.46 6.80 -2.69
CA ASP A 48 -20.00 5.84 -1.72
C ASP A 48 -19.04 4.66 -1.50
N LYS A 49 -19.28 3.88 -0.45
CA LYS A 49 -18.42 2.72 -0.10
C LYS A 49 -18.26 1.72 -1.26
N GLU A 50 -19.34 1.37 -1.96
CA GLU A 50 -19.29 0.45 -3.10
C GLU A 50 -18.54 1.03 -4.31
N GLN A 51 -18.76 2.32 -4.61
CA GLN A 51 -18.07 2.99 -5.70
C GLN A 51 -16.57 3.12 -5.41
N ARG A 52 -16.21 3.41 -4.15
CA ARG A 52 -14.83 3.45 -3.69
C ARG A 52 -14.13 2.13 -3.91
N GLU A 53 -14.74 1.01 -3.51
CA GLU A 53 -14.12 -0.30 -3.73
C GLU A 53 -13.90 -0.59 -5.22
N LYS A 54 -14.87 -0.26 -6.08
CA LYS A 54 -14.71 -0.40 -7.54
C LYS A 54 -13.58 0.47 -8.09
N GLU A 55 -13.52 1.76 -7.72
CA GLU A 55 -12.44 2.63 -8.20
C GLU A 55 -11.06 2.16 -7.72
N ILE A 56 -10.96 1.63 -6.49
CA ILE A 56 -9.70 1.06 -5.97
C ILE A 56 -9.30 -0.18 -6.78
N THR A 57 -10.23 -1.10 -7.04
CA THR A 57 -9.96 -2.30 -7.84
C THR A 57 -9.58 -1.95 -9.28
N GLU A 58 -10.29 -1.03 -9.92
CA GLU A 58 -9.94 -0.56 -11.27
C GLU A 58 -8.57 0.11 -11.31
N PHE A 59 -8.26 0.94 -10.32
CA PHE A 59 -6.95 1.59 -10.21
C PHE A 59 -5.83 0.55 -10.02
N ALA A 60 -6.07 -0.48 -9.21
CA ALA A 60 -5.14 -1.60 -9.05
C ALA A 60 -4.86 -2.32 -10.36
N GLN A 61 -5.91 -2.67 -11.10
CA GLN A 61 -5.81 -3.39 -12.36
C GLN A 61 -5.12 -2.56 -13.44
N ARG A 62 -5.46 -1.26 -13.57
CA ARG A 62 -4.83 -0.34 -14.54
C ARG A 62 -3.32 -0.23 -14.35
N HIS A 63 -2.85 -0.27 -13.10
CA HIS A 63 -1.44 -0.15 -12.77
C HIS A 63 -0.73 -1.50 -12.56
N GLY A 64 -1.45 -2.63 -12.68
CA GLY A 64 -0.89 -3.97 -12.44
C GLY A 64 -0.43 -4.20 -10.99
N TRP A 65 -1.05 -3.52 -10.04
CA TRP A 65 -0.69 -3.52 -8.64
C TRP A 65 -1.56 -4.50 -7.84
N LYS A 66 -1.00 -5.10 -6.79
CA LYS A 66 -1.77 -5.98 -5.89
C LYS A 66 -2.78 -5.15 -5.10
N GLU A 67 -4.06 -5.51 -5.17
CA GLU A 67 -5.16 -4.83 -4.47
C GLU A 67 -4.90 -4.66 -2.97
N ASN A 68 -4.37 -5.70 -2.32
CA ASN A 68 -4.03 -5.67 -0.90
C ASN A 68 -3.03 -4.55 -0.54
N LEU A 69 -2.05 -4.28 -1.41
CA LEU A 69 -1.05 -3.24 -1.17
C LEU A 69 -1.64 -1.85 -1.34
N ILE A 70 -2.51 -1.66 -2.34
CA ILE A 70 -3.19 -0.38 -2.57
C ILE A 70 -4.17 -0.07 -1.45
N ARG A 71 -5.01 -1.03 -1.04
CA ARG A 71 -5.96 -0.82 0.07
C ARG A 71 -5.23 -0.35 1.33
N ASN A 72 -4.14 -1.02 1.70
CA ASN A 72 -3.31 -0.63 2.84
C ASN A 72 -2.68 0.76 2.67
N LYS A 73 -2.26 1.13 1.45
CA LYS A 73 -1.68 2.45 1.17
C LYS A 73 -2.75 3.55 1.24
N ILE A 74 -3.93 3.30 0.71
CA ILE A 74 -5.06 4.23 0.73
C ILE A 74 -5.52 4.51 2.17
N GLU A 75 -5.63 3.47 3.01
CA GLU A 75 -5.97 3.66 4.44
C GLU A 75 -4.91 4.50 5.16
N LYS A 76 -3.61 4.25 4.93
CA LYS A 76 -2.55 5.11 5.49
C LYS A 76 -2.62 6.55 5.00
N LEU A 77 -2.87 6.76 3.71
CA LEU A 77 -3.00 8.10 3.13
C LEU A 77 -4.26 8.82 3.62
N LYS A 78 -5.33 8.08 3.89
CA LYS A 78 -6.55 8.60 4.49
C LYS A 78 -6.26 9.14 5.90
N GLU A 79 -5.57 8.37 6.73
CA GLU A 79 -5.12 8.82 8.06
C GLU A 79 -4.19 10.03 7.97
N GLU A 80 -3.24 10.02 7.03
CA GLU A 80 -2.28 11.11 6.82
C GLU A 80 -2.94 12.42 6.38
N TYR A 81 -3.99 12.34 5.55
CA TYR A 81 -4.72 13.51 5.05
C TYR A 81 -5.94 13.90 5.89
N GLY A 82 -6.32 13.10 6.90
CA GLY A 82 -7.42 13.37 7.82
C GLY A 82 -8.81 13.24 7.19
N TYR A 83 -9.00 12.27 6.28
CA TYR A 83 -10.30 11.95 5.66
C TYR A 83 -11.06 10.83 6.37
#